data_AF-A0A2E6X3W1-F1
#
_entry.id   AF-A0A2E6X3W1-F1
#
_cell.length_a   1.000
_cell.length_b   1.000
_cell.length_c   1.000
_cell.angle_alpha   90.00
_cell.angle_beta   90.00
_cell.angle_gamma   90.00
#
_symmetry.space_group_name_H-M   'P 1'
#
loop_
_entity.id
_entity.type
_entity.pdbx_description
1 polymer ?
#
loop_
_entity_poly.entity_id
_entity_poly.type
_entity_poly.pdbx_seq_one_letter_code
_entity_poly.pdbx_strand_id
1 'polypeptide(L)'
;MKTPNNLVKNIRVNGCDVPIYWVGSDEEIRKLIPNQKLGDCAGYAVTYPKLAIVIDKTFLETDPQLAQMTLLHELLHIVSDLNGLKLEEKQVLGLEAGLFGVFRDNPKLLSFVFKLGKGKV
;
A
#
# COMPACT_ATOMS: atom_id res chain seq x y z
N MET A 1 -13.64 4.76 -18.05
CA MET A 1 -12.70 5.57 -17.24
C MET A 1 -11.31 4.99 -17.48
N LYS A 2 -10.38 5.72 -18.11
CA LYS A 2 -9.04 5.18 -18.42
C LYS A 2 -8.27 4.92 -17.12
N THR A 3 -7.63 3.76 -17.01
CA THR A 3 -6.73 3.44 -15.89
C THR A 3 -5.63 4.50 -15.84
N PRO A 4 -5.39 5.15 -14.70
CA PRO A 4 -4.35 6.17 -14.64
C PRO A 4 -2.97 5.48 -14.77
N ASN A 5 -2.03 6.14 -15.47
CA ASN A 5 -0.70 5.63 -15.88
C ASN A 5 0.27 5.29 -14.72
N ASN A 6 -0.25 5.28 -13.50
CA ASN A 6 0.45 5.12 -12.23
C ASN A 6 0.07 3.81 -11.51
N LEU A 7 -0.81 2.99 -12.10
CA LEU A 7 -1.08 1.64 -11.61
C LEU A 7 0.17 0.78 -11.77
N VAL A 8 0.66 0.22 -10.67
CA VAL A 8 1.91 -0.55 -10.70
C VAL A 8 1.69 -2.03 -10.52
N LYS A 9 0.74 -2.40 -9.67
CA LYS A 9 0.39 -3.81 -9.48
C LYS A 9 -1.04 -3.94 -8.96
N ASN A 10 -1.71 -5.01 -9.35
CA ASN A 10 -2.89 -5.50 -8.63
C ASN A 10 -2.46 -6.66 -7.71
N ILE A 11 -2.85 -6.60 -6.45
CA ILE A 11 -2.73 -7.71 -5.51
C ILE A 11 -4.12 -8.25 -5.19
N ARG A 12 -4.20 -9.52 -4.76
CA ARG A 12 -5.46 -10.08 -4.27
C ARG A 12 -5.48 -10.14 -2.75
N VAL A 13 -6.53 -9.58 -2.15
CA VAL A 13 -6.81 -9.64 -0.71
C VAL A 13 -8.24 -10.11 -0.54
N ASN A 14 -8.43 -11.22 0.17
CA ASN A 14 -9.75 -11.83 0.42
C ASN A 14 -10.64 -11.97 -0.86
N GLY A 15 -10.02 -12.33 -1.99
CA GLY A 15 -10.72 -12.47 -3.27
C GLY A 15 -10.96 -11.16 -4.03
N CYS A 16 -10.67 -10.00 -3.45
CA CYS A 16 -10.77 -8.70 -4.10
C CYS A 16 -9.45 -8.31 -4.78
N ASP A 17 -9.54 -7.72 -5.96
CA ASP A 17 -8.39 -7.07 -6.62
C ASP A 17 -8.16 -5.68 -6.00
N VAL A 18 -6.99 -5.49 -5.40
CA VAL A 18 -6.55 -4.24 -4.80
C VAL A 18 -5.47 -3.63 -5.70
N PRO A 19 -5.79 -2.59 -6.48
CA PRO A 19 -4.79 -1.85 -7.25
C PRO A 19 -3.89 -1.02 -6.35
N ILE A 20 -2.59 -1.04 -6.64
CA ILE A 20 -1.57 -0.22 -5.99
C ILE A 20 -1.09 0.85 -6.98
N TYR A 21 -1.20 2.12 -6.57
CA TYR A 21 -0.77 3.28 -7.36
C TYR A 21 0.41 3.98 -6.68
N TRP A 22 1.46 4.30 -7.44
CA TRP A 22 2.50 5.22 -7.00
C TRP A 22 2.22 6.61 -7.56
N VAL A 23 2.01 7.59 -6.70
CA VAL A 23 1.61 8.96 -7.06
C VAL A 23 2.68 9.94 -6.61
N GLY A 24 2.93 11.02 -7.35
CA GLY A 24 3.90 12.03 -6.91
C GLY A 24 3.42 13.44 -7.10
N SER A 25 2.10 13.64 -7.17
CA SER A 25 1.48 14.96 -7.13
C SER A 25 0.10 14.88 -6.52
N ASP A 26 -0.30 15.94 -5.82
CA ASP A 26 -1.66 16.13 -5.31
C ASP A 26 -2.73 15.92 -6.40
N GLU A 27 -2.43 16.31 -7.63
CA GLU A 27 -3.35 16.15 -8.76
C GLU A 27 -3.59 14.67 -9.08
N GLU A 28 -2.54 13.84 -9.04
CA GLU A 28 -2.65 12.39 -9.24
C GLU A 28 -3.45 11.73 -8.11
N ILE A 29 -3.22 12.13 -6.85
CA ILE A 29 -4.02 11.65 -5.72
C ILE A 29 -5.48 12.03 -5.89
N ARG A 30 -5.80 13.30 -6.17
CA ARG A 30 -7.19 13.75 -6.27
C ARG A 30 -7.98 13.08 -7.40
N LYS A 31 -7.30 12.59 -8.44
CA LYS A 31 -7.93 11.74 -9.48
C LYS A 31 -8.38 10.38 -8.94
N LEU A 32 -7.71 9.87 -7.90
CA LEU A 32 -8.03 8.60 -7.24
C LEU A 32 -8.94 8.82 -6.02
N ILE A 33 -8.64 9.84 -5.21
CA ILE A 33 -9.24 10.17 -3.92
C ILE A 33 -9.43 11.70 -3.85
N PRO A 34 -10.59 12.23 -4.29
CA PRO A 34 -10.78 13.67 -4.53
C PRO A 34 -10.47 14.61 -3.37
N ASN A 35 -10.56 14.12 -2.13
CA ASN A 35 -10.39 14.93 -0.92
C ASN A 35 -9.03 14.75 -0.22
N GLN A 36 -8.06 14.08 -0.85
CA GLN A 36 -6.73 13.83 -0.26
C GLN A 36 -5.62 14.59 -0.97
N LYS A 37 -4.46 14.73 -0.30
CA LYS A 37 -3.25 15.41 -0.77
C LYS A 37 -2.00 14.68 -0.27
N LEU A 38 -0.91 14.71 -1.02
CA LEU A 38 0.33 14.00 -0.67
C LEU A 38 0.99 14.51 0.61
N GLY A 39 0.86 15.80 0.89
CA GLY A 39 1.51 16.42 2.06
C GLY A 39 0.94 15.97 3.41
N ASP A 40 -0.18 15.25 3.41
CA ASP A 40 -0.86 14.86 4.65
C ASP A 40 -0.42 13.46 5.13
N CYS A 41 -0.08 12.53 4.23
CA CYS A 41 0.33 11.15 4.56
C CYS A 41 1.26 10.54 3.48
N ALA A 42 2.10 9.58 3.87
CA ALA A 42 2.97 8.86 2.94
C ALA A 42 2.22 7.87 2.02
N GLY A 43 1.01 7.48 2.41
CA GLY A 43 0.14 6.56 1.68
C GLY A 43 -1.30 6.62 2.16
N TYR A 44 -2.16 5.91 1.44
CA TYR A 44 -3.59 5.78 1.72
C TYR A 44 -4.10 4.40 1.31
N ALA A 45 -4.74 3.72 2.25
CA ALA A 45 -5.68 2.64 2.01
C ALA A 45 -7.07 3.23 1.77
N VAL A 46 -7.69 2.86 0.65
CA VAL A 46 -9.07 3.24 0.32
C VAL A 46 -9.87 1.98 0.15
N THR A 47 -10.95 1.86 0.91
CA THR A 47 -11.90 0.75 0.80
C THR A 47 -13.25 1.17 0.21
N TYR A 48 -13.53 2.48 0.17
CA TYR A 48 -14.71 3.07 -0.45
C TYR A 48 -14.41 4.45 -1.04
N PRO A 49 -14.98 4.84 -2.21
CA PRO A 49 -15.87 4.06 -3.09
C PRO A 49 -15.13 3.08 -4.00
N LYS A 50 -13.80 3.13 -4.04
CA LYS A 50 -12.98 2.22 -4.85
C LYS A 50 -11.85 1.68 -4.00
N LEU A 51 -11.73 0.35 -3.98
CA LEU A 51 -10.65 -0.34 -3.32
C LEU A 51 -9.32 0.02 -3.99
N ALA A 52 -8.35 0.54 -3.24
CA ALA A 52 -7.03 0.88 -3.74
C ALA A 52 -6.03 1.10 -2.60
N ILE A 53 -4.75 0.92 -2.91
CA ILE A 53 -3.65 1.46 -2.11
C ILE A 53 -2.96 2.52 -2.96
N VAL A 54 -2.69 3.67 -2.36
CA VAL A 54 -1.98 4.78 -3.00
C VAL A 54 -0.77 5.09 -2.15
N ILE A 55 0.42 5.18 -2.74
CA ILE A 55 1.65 5.48 -2.02
C ILE A 55 2.39 6.60 -2.73
N ASP A 56 3.00 7.50 -1.96
CA ASP A 56 3.87 8.53 -2.49
C ASP A 56 5.12 7.92 -3.17
N LYS A 57 5.28 8.20 -4.47
CA LYS A 57 6.37 7.75 -5.31
C LYS A 57 7.70 8.41 -4.96
N THR A 58 7.69 9.58 -4.30
CA THR A 58 8.93 10.27 -3.92
C THR A 58 9.75 9.45 -2.92
N PHE A 59 9.09 8.62 -2.09
CA PHE A 59 9.77 7.70 -1.19
C PHE A 59 10.43 6.53 -1.90
N LEU A 60 9.98 6.12 -3.09
CA LEU A 60 10.64 5.03 -3.82
C LEU A 60 12.11 5.35 -4.14
N GLU A 61 12.43 6.61 -4.38
CA GLU A 61 13.77 7.06 -4.75
C GLU A 61 14.57 7.54 -3.52
N THR A 62 13.89 8.17 -2.57
CA THR A 62 14.54 8.81 -1.40
C THR A 62 14.67 7.89 -0.20
N ASP A 63 13.66 7.05 0.07
CA ASP A 63 13.66 6.08 1.16
C ASP A 63 12.82 4.83 0.80
N PRO A 64 13.42 3.86 0.09
CA PRO A 64 12.72 2.64 -0.33
C PRO A 64 12.20 1.80 0.85
N GLN A 65 12.80 1.92 2.04
CA GLN A 65 12.36 1.18 3.23
C GLN A 65 11.07 1.80 3.77
N LEU A 66 11.00 3.14 3.83
CA LEU A 66 9.79 3.84 4.19
C LEU A 66 8.64 3.48 3.23
N ALA A 67 8.89 3.46 1.92
CA ALA A 67 7.87 3.06 0.94
C ALA A 67 7.35 1.62 1.16
N GLN A 68 8.22 0.69 1.56
CA GLN A 68 7.82 -0.69 1.89
C GLN A 68 7.02 -0.76 3.19
N MET A 69 7.41 0.00 4.21
CA MET A 69 6.68 0.11 5.47
C MET A 69 5.29 0.71 5.25
N THR A 70 5.19 1.82 4.52
CA THR A 70 3.90 2.42 4.16
C THR A 70 3.03 1.44 3.38
N LEU A 71 3.58 0.71 2.41
CA LEU A 71 2.80 -0.31 1.70
C LEU A 71 2.29 -1.41 2.64
N LEU A 72 3.10 -1.86 3.59
CA LEU A 72 2.69 -2.84 4.59
C LEU A 72 1.57 -2.27 5.49
N HIS A 73 1.74 -1.03 5.95
CA HIS A 73 0.77 -0.30 6.76
C HIS A 73 -0.60 -0.22 6.07
N GLU A 74 -0.64 0.29 4.83
CA GLU A 74 -1.88 0.40 4.08
C GLU A 74 -2.50 -0.97 3.78
N LEU A 75 -1.68 -1.99 3.52
CA LEU A 75 -2.17 -3.35 3.33
C LEU A 75 -2.86 -3.90 4.59
N LEU A 76 -2.35 -3.61 5.78
CA LEU A 76 -2.97 -4.00 7.04
C LEU A 76 -4.34 -3.34 7.23
N HIS A 77 -4.48 -2.06 6.86
CA HIS A 77 -5.79 -1.40 6.82
C HIS A 77 -6.76 -2.08 5.86
N ILE A 78 -6.32 -2.37 4.62
CA ILE A 78 -7.15 -3.08 3.64
C ILE A 78 -7.58 -4.45 4.16
N VAL A 79 -6.67 -5.23 4.74
CA VAL A 79 -6.98 -6.54 5.34
C VAL A 79 -7.97 -6.38 6.48
N SER A 80 -7.76 -5.41 7.37
CA SER A 80 -8.65 -5.12 8.49
C SER A 80 -10.07 -4.83 8.01
N ASP A 81 -10.21 -3.90 7.07
CA ASP A 81 -11.50 -3.43 6.57
C ASP A 81 -12.25 -4.53 5.81
N LEU A 82 -11.57 -5.23 4.89
CA LEU A 82 -12.19 -6.29 4.09
C LEU A 82 -12.63 -7.51 4.91
N ASN A 83 -12.04 -7.71 6.08
CA ASN A 83 -12.40 -8.80 6.99
C ASN A 83 -13.25 -8.32 8.18
N GLY A 84 -13.59 -7.02 8.24
CA GLY A 84 -14.37 -6.45 9.35
C GLY A 84 -13.67 -6.51 10.70
N LEU A 85 -12.33 -6.60 10.73
CA LEU A 85 -11.54 -6.69 11.96
C LEU A 85 -11.54 -5.39 12.76
N LYS A 86 -11.74 -4.24 12.07
CA LYS A 86 -11.79 -2.90 12.67
C LYS A 86 -10.59 -2.61 13.57
N LEU A 87 -9.39 -2.93 13.08
CA LEU A 87 -8.15 -2.62 13.78
C LEU A 87 -8.03 -1.10 13.97
N GLU A 88 -7.69 -0.69 15.18
CA GLU A 88 -7.32 0.68 15.50
C GLU A 88 -5.93 1.00 14.96
N GLU A 89 -5.67 2.28 14.69
CA GLU A 89 -4.38 2.78 14.20
C GLU A 89 -3.20 2.26 15.02
N LYS A 90 -3.30 2.29 16.36
CA LYS A 90 -2.25 1.80 17.25
C LYS A 90 -1.98 0.30 17.07
N GLN A 91 -3.00 -0.49 16.75
CA GLN A 91 -2.86 -1.92 16.49
C GLN A 91 -2.21 -2.15 15.13
N VAL A 92 -2.57 -1.37 14.11
CA VAL A 92 -1.94 -1.41 12.79
C VAL A 92 -0.45 -1.07 12.90
N LEU A 93 -0.09 0.03 13.57
CA LEU A 93 1.30 0.42 13.83
C LEU A 93 2.09 -0.67 14.59
N GLY A 94 1.45 -1.31 15.57
CA GLY A 94 2.07 -2.41 16.32
C GLY A 94 2.34 -3.63 15.45
N LEU A 95 1.39 -4.00 14.59
CA LEU A 95 1.54 -5.10 13.63
C LEU A 95 2.59 -4.78 12.56
N GLU A 96 2.56 -3.56 12.02
CA GLU A 96 3.53 -3.05 11.04
C GLU A 96 4.95 -3.17 11.59
N ALA A 97 5.21 -2.60 12.78
CA ALA A 97 6.55 -2.62 13.39
C ALA A 97 7.02 -4.06 13.66
N GLY A 98 6.14 -4.92 14.18
CA GLY A 98 6.45 -6.32 14.44
C GLY A 98 6.76 -7.11 13.16
N LEU A 99 5.90 -7.01 12.15
CA LEU A 99 6.06 -7.70 10.87
C LEU A 99 7.28 -7.20 10.11
N PHE A 100 7.52 -5.88 10.11
CA PHE A 100 8.69 -5.31 9.48
C PHE A 100 9.99 -5.79 10.15
N GLY A 101 10.02 -5.87 11.49
CA GLY A 101 11.14 -6.47 12.22
C GLY A 101 11.39 -7.92 11.80
N VAL A 102 10.34 -8.74 11.71
CA VAL A 102 10.44 -10.12 11.22
C VAL A 102 10.99 -10.16 9.79
N PHE A 103 10.51 -9.31 8.88
CA PHE A 103 10.98 -9.31 7.49
C PHE A 103 12.42 -8.83 7.34
N ARG A 104 12.82 -7.81 8.10
CA ARG A 104 14.20 -7.31 8.16
C ARG A 104 15.16 -8.41 8.60
N ASP A 105 14.79 -9.13 9.64
CA ASP A 105 15.63 -10.19 10.22
C ASP A 105 15.55 -11.50 9.40
N ASN A 106 14.55 -11.62 8.51
CA ASN A 106 14.33 -12.78 7.64
C ASN A 106 14.06 -12.37 6.18
N PRO A 107 15.07 -11.89 5.42
CA PRO A 107 14.86 -11.33 4.07
C PRO A 107 14.22 -12.28 3.06
N LYS A 108 14.36 -13.60 3.25
CA LYS A 108 13.67 -14.60 2.42
C LYS A 108 12.15 -14.53 2.56
N LEU A 109 11.63 -14.19 3.74
CA LEU A 109 10.19 -14.00 3.96
C LEU A 109 9.67 -12.76 3.22
N LEU A 110 10.46 -11.69 3.18
CA LEU A 110 10.14 -10.50 2.39
C LEU A 110 9.91 -10.87 0.91
N SER A 111 10.79 -11.69 0.33
CA SER A 111 10.65 -12.14 -1.06
C SER A 111 9.42 -13.03 -1.31
N PHE A 112 8.93 -13.71 -0.28
CA PHE A 112 7.72 -14.52 -0.34
C PHE A 112 6.46 -13.65 -0.30
N VAL A 113 6.43 -12.67 0.60
CA VAL A 113 5.31 -11.73 0.78
C VAL A 113 5.23 -10.71 -0.36
N PHE A 114 6.36 -10.07 -0.66
CA PHE A 114 6.50 -9.07 -1.72
C PHE A 114 7.09 -9.67 -2.98
N LYS A 115 6.65 -10.87 -3.39
CA LYS A 115 6.85 -11.37 -4.77
C LYS A 115 6.06 -10.45 -5.73
N LEU A 116 6.54 -9.23 -5.90
CA LEU A 116 6.34 -8.34 -7.02
C LEU A 116 6.75 -9.18 -8.23
N GLY A 117 5.81 -9.39 -9.14
CA GLY A 117 5.87 -10.49 -10.09
C GLY A 117 7.18 -10.49 -10.87
N LYS A 118 7.99 -11.54 -10.70
CA LYS A 118 8.79 -12.01 -11.83
C LYS A 118 7.80 -12.67 -12.79
N GLY A 119 7.21 -11.85 -13.65
CA GLY A 119 6.79 -12.32 -14.96
C GLY A 119 7.99 -13.01 -15.61
N LYS A 120 7.75 -14.16 -16.20
CA LYS A 120 8.75 -14.99 -16.86
C LYS A 120 9.49 -14.18 -17.94
N VAL A 121 10.82 -14.36 -17.93
CA VAL A 121 11.84 -14.15 -18.98
C VAL A 121 11.67 -12.93 -19.89
#